data_AF-A0A7D7VJW0-F1
#
_entry.id   AF-A0A7D7VJW0-F1
#
_cell.length_a   1.000
_cell.length_b   1.000
_cell.length_c   1.000
_cell.angle_alpha   90.00
_cell.angle_beta   90.00
_cell.angle_gamma   90.00
#
_symmetry.space_group_name_H-M   'P 1'
#
loop_
_entity.id
_entity.type
_entity.pdbx_description
1 polymer ?
#
loop_
_entity_poly.entity_id
_entity_poly.type
_entity_poly.pdbx_seq_one_letter_code
_entity_poly.pdbx_strand_id
1 'polypeptide(L)'
;MQLLPDYIRAIYGSHGFPSEAIENIASYCAFGTIVRNTSETSLSYRVKDWYAETADGVKHTFKTKTQWLDEWKIMNIRYSWTMLPSEQTFNIGDWSQGFTTIKLPHEEPFDLIYSWNLDGEKIMGKIKSLRCAPISLQNK
;
A
#
# COMPACT_ATOMS: atom_id res chain seq x y z
N MET A 1 -6.30 -1.77 6.93
CA MET A 1 -7.68 -1.22 6.79
C MET A 1 -7.89 -0.83 5.34
N GLN A 2 -9.01 -1.18 4.70
CA GLN A 2 -9.32 -0.74 3.34
C GLN A 2 -9.59 0.77 3.30
N LEU A 3 -9.18 1.46 2.23
CA LEU A 3 -9.45 2.87 2.02
C LEU A 3 -10.36 3.05 0.80
N LEU A 4 -11.45 3.79 0.99
CA LEU A 4 -12.39 4.09 -0.09
C LEU A 4 -11.76 5.05 -1.10
N PRO A 5 -12.13 4.97 -2.39
CA PRO A 5 -11.68 5.93 -3.40
C PRO A 5 -11.99 7.37 -3.02
N ASP A 6 -13.18 7.65 -2.45
CA ASP A 6 -13.55 9.00 -2.01
C ASP A 6 -12.69 9.52 -0.86
N TYR A 7 -12.24 8.62 0.03
CA TYR A 7 -11.27 8.99 1.07
C TYR A 7 -9.92 9.36 0.46
N ILE A 8 -9.45 8.58 -0.53
CA ILE A 8 -8.25 8.92 -1.29
C ILE A 8 -8.42 10.27 -1.98
N ARG A 9 -9.52 10.50 -2.71
CA ARG A 9 -9.82 11.78 -3.37
C ARG A 9 -9.75 12.95 -2.40
N ALA A 10 -10.39 12.81 -1.23
CA ALA A 10 -10.41 13.85 -0.21
C ALA A 10 -9.00 14.18 0.31
N ILE A 11 -8.20 13.16 0.66
CA ILE A 11 -6.84 13.35 1.18
C ILE A 11 -5.95 14.03 0.15
N TYR A 12 -5.93 13.56 -1.10
CA TYR A 12 -5.03 14.13 -2.10
C TYR A 12 -5.52 15.49 -2.63
N GLY A 13 -6.85 15.68 -2.74
CA GLY A 13 -7.47 16.96 -3.06
C GLY A 13 -7.15 18.04 -2.02
N SER A 14 -7.20 17.72 -0.73
CA SER A 14 -6.86 18.68 0.33
C SER A 14 -5.39 19.11 0.32
N HIS A 15 -4.51 18.35 -0.35
CA HIS A 15 -3.09 18.64 -0.50
C HIS A 15 -2.76 19.26 -1.88
N GLY A 16 -3.78 19.67 -2.64
CA GLY A 16 -3.59 20.43 -3.90
C GLY A 16 -3.06 19.58 -5.05
N PHE A 17 -3.27 18.26 -5.04
CA PHE A 17 -2.92 17.43 -6.19
C PHE A 17 -3.81 17.79 -7.40
N PRO A 18 -3.28 17.72 -8.63
CA PRO A 18 -4.10 17.87 -9.84
C PRO A 18 -5.11 16.71 -9.94
N SER A 19 -6.27 16.97 -10.55
CA SER A 19 -7.37 15.99 -10.67
C SER A 19 -6.93 14.68 -11.33
N GLU A 20 -6.08 14.74 -12.35
CA GLU A 20 -5.52 13.56 -13.02
C GLU A 20 -4.72 12.67 -12.04
N ALA A 21 -3.86 13.26 -11.21
CA ALA A 21 -3.10 12.51 -10.22
C ALA A 21 -4.02 11.90 -9.14
N ILE A 22 -5.05 12.64 -8.74
CA ILE A 22 -6.06 12.19 -7.76
C ILE A 22 -6.81 10.97 -8.30
N GLU A 23 -7.36 11.04 -9.51
CA GLU A 23 -8.12 9.93 -10.09
C GLU A 23 -7.22 8.73 -10.40
N ASN A 24 -5.97 8.97 -10.81
CA ASN A 24 -5.00 7.89 -11.00
C ASN A 24 -4.82 7.10 -9.70
N ILE A 25 -4.50 7.74 -8.57
CA ILE A 25 -4.33 7.00 -7.31
C ILE A 25 -5.67 6.45 -6.77
N ALA A 26 -6.78 7.18 -6.89
CA ALA A 26 -8.09 6.71 -6.44
C ALA A 26 -8.58 5.45 -7.19
N SER A 27 -8.05 5.20 -8.40
CA SER A 27 -8.30 3.98 -9.17
C SER A 27 -7.53 2.74 -8.69
N TYR A 28 -6.67 2.88 -7.68
CA TYR A 28 -5.97 1.76 -7.06
C TYR A 28 -6.74 1.27 -5.85
N CYS A 29 -6.65 -0.04 -5.63
CA CYS A 29 -7.01 -0.66 -4.39
C CYS A 29 -6.02 -0.23 -3.30
N ALA A 30 -6.47 0.54 -2.32
CA ALA A 30 -5.63 1.16 -1.31
C ALA A 30 -5.96 0.65 0.10
N PHE A 31 -4.91 0.47 0.91
CA PHE A 31 -5.01 0.10 2.31
C PHE A 31 -4.17 1.02 3.18
N GLY A 32 -4.73 1.41 4.32
CA GLY A 32 -3.94 1.86 5.46
C GLY A 32 -3.23 0.66 6.08
N THR A 33 -1.91 0.69 6.07
CA THR A 33 -1.03 -0.39 6.51
C THR A 33 -0.19 0.11 7.67
N ILE A 34 -0.14 -0.69 8.74
CA ILE A 34 0.70 -0.46 9.91
C ILE A 34 1.71 -1.60 9.97
N VAL A 35 2.96 -1.23 10.18
CA VAL A 35 4.08 -2.15 10.35
C VAL A 35 4.68 -1.89 11.73
N ARG A 36 4.85 -2.95 12.53
CA ARG A 36 5.47 -2.85 13.86
C ARG A 36 6.42 -4.01 14.07
N ASN A 37 7.62 -3.71 14.54
CA ASN A 37 8.56 -4.73 14.96
C ASN A 37 8.21 -5.18 16.39
N THR A 38 7.67 -6.40 16.50
CA THR A 38 7.37 -7.06 17.78
C THR A 38 8.37 -8.16 18.13
N SER A 39 9.49 -8.24 17.41
CA SER A 39 10.55 -9.21 17.65
C SER A 39 11.63 -8.64 18.58
N GLU A 40 12.58 -9.48 18.98
CA GLU A 40 13.73 -9.08 19.81
C GLU A 40 14.96 -8.69 18.98
N THR A 41 14.82 -8.59 17.65
CA THR A 41 15.91 -8.25 16.73
C THR A 41 15.47 -7.20 15.71
N SER A 42 16.42 -6.73 14.89
CA SER A 42 16.14 -5.82 13.79
C SER A 42 15.32 -6.51 12.70
N LEU A 43 14.42 -5.75 12.11
CA LEU A 43 13.54 -6.22 11.06
C LEU A 43 13.53 -5.23 9.91
N SER A 44 13.50 -5.71 8.68
CA SER A 44 13.33 -4.86 7.50
C SER A 44 12.33 -5.45 6.52
N TYR A 45 11.78 -4.61 5.66
CA TYR A 45 10.95 -5.06 4.55
C TYR A 45 11.33 -4.34 3.26
N ARG A 46 10.89 -4.90 2.13
CA ARG A 46 10.82 -4.22 0.84
C ARG A 46 9.47 -4.49 0.19
N VAL A 47 8.67 -3.44 -0.05
CA VAL A 47 7.32 -3.56 -0.62
C VAL A 47 7.34 -4.21 -2.01
N LYS A 48 8.43 -4.05 -2.77
CA LYS A 48 8.60 -4.70 -4.08
C LYS A 48 8.60 -6.23 -4.02
N ASP A 49 8.87 -6.82 -2.85
CA ASP A 49 8.87 -8.26 -2.64
C ASP A 49 7.48 -8.78 -2.21
N TRP A 50 6.50 -7.89 -2.06
CA TRP A 50 5.13 -8.22 -1.70
C TRP A 50 4.26 -8.31 -2.96
N TYR A 51 3.25 -9.17 -2.92
CA TYR A 51 2.29 -9.32 -4.01
C TYR A 51 0.92 -9.74 -3.48
N ALA A 52 -0.13 -9.34 -4.19
CA ALA A 52 -1.43 -9.98 -4.06
C ALA A 52 -1.51 -11.19 -4.96
N GLU A 53 -2.24 -12.20 -4.52
CA GLU A 53 -2.62 -13.38 -5.29
C GLU A 53 -4.16 -13.41 -5.36
N THR A 54 -4.70 -13.26 -6.55
CA THR A 54 -6.14 -13.33 -6.84
C THR A 54 -6.60 -14.79 -6.94
N ALA A 55 -7.91 -15.02 -6.99
CA ALA A 55 -8.48 -16.38 -6.97
C ALA A 55 -8.08 -17.24 -8.19
N ASP A 56 -7.73 -16.61 -9.30
CA ASP A 56 -7.18 -17.24 -10.51
C ASP A 56 -5.68 -17.58 -10.39
N GLY A 57 -5.05 -17.28 -9.26
CA GLY A 57 -3.63 -17.52 -9.00
C GLY A 57 -2.69 -16.46 -9.60
N VAL A 58 -3.23 -15.39 -10.21
CA VAL A 58 -2.41 -14.33 -10.79
C VAL A 58 -1.79 -13.48 -9.68
N LYS A 59 -0.52 -13.12 -9.87
CA LYS A 59 0.25 -12.31 -8.93
C LYS A 59 0.31 -10.85 -9.38
N HIS A 60 -0.07 -9.96 -8.48
CA HIS A 60 -0.08 -8.51 -8.72
C HIS A 60 0.89 -7.83 -7.75
N THR A 61 1.82 -7.04 -8.28
CA THR A 61 2.80 -6.32 -7.46
C THR A 61 2.20 -5.05 -6.86
N PHE A 62 2.69 -4.68 -5.68
CA PHE A 62 2.36 -3.40 -5.08
C PHE A 62 3.11 -2.27 -5.78
N LYS A 63 2.42 -1.16 -6.01
CA LYS A 63 3.08 0.06 -6.47
C LYS A 63 3.77 0.73 -5.29
N THR A 64 5.09 0.83 -5.38
CA THR A 64 5.95 1.36 -4.31
C THR A 64 5.88 2.89 -4.23
N LYS A 65 6.25 3.46 -3.09
CA LYS A 65 6.37 4.92 -2.90
C LYS A 65 7.33 5.54 -3.93
N THR A 66 8.42 4.86 -4.25
CA THR A 66 9.40 5.33 -5.24
C THR A 66 8.75 5.44 -6.62
N GLN A 67 7.99 4.43 -7.05
CA GLN A 67 7.27 4.48 -8.34
C GLN A 67 6.21 5.60 -8.37
N TRP A 68 5.50 5.83 -7.26
CA TRP A 68 4.58 6.97 -7.17
C TRP A 68 5.31 8.31 -7.29
N LEU A 69 6.42 8.46 -6.58
CA LEU A 69 7.24 9.68 -6.62
C LEU A 69 7.80 9.96 -8.02
N ASP A 70 8.22 8.92 -8.75
CA ASP A 70 8.72 9.07 -10.12
C ASP A 70 7.63 9.61 -11.06
N GLU A 71 6.40 9.12 -10.96
CA GLU A 71 5.26 9.63 -11.74
C GLU A 71 4.88 11.05 -11.33
N TRP A 72 4.76 11.30 -10.02
CA TRP A 72 4.35 12.58 -9.46
C TRP A 72 5.36 13.70 -9.71
N LYS A 73 6.63 13.37 -9.82
CA LYS A 73 7.69 14.33 -10.16
C LYS A 73 7.45 15.01 -11.51
N ILE A 74 6.91 14.28 -12.50
CA ILE A 74 6.58 14.81 -13.83
C ILE A 74 5.49 15.90 -13.71
N MET A 75 4.61 15.76 -12.71
CA MET A 75 3.53 16.70 -12.40
C MET A 75 3.93 17.76 -11.37
N ASN A 76 5.23 17.87 -11.03
CA ASN A 76 5.78 18.77 -10.01
C ASN A 76 5.17 18.60 -8.60
N ILE A 77 4.67 17.40 -8.29
CA ILE A 77 4.14 17.05 -6.97
C ILE A 77 5.29 16.53 -6.10
N ARG A 78 5.46 17.10 -4.90
CA ARG A 78 6.54 16.73 -3.95
C ARG A 78 6.03 16.06 -2.67
N TYR A 79 4.73 15.96 -2.49
CA TYR A 79 4.10 15.42 -1.29
C TYR A 79 3.95 13.90 -1.40
N SER A 80 4.41 13.14 -0.40
CA SER A 80 4.28 11.66 -0.38
C SER A 80 4.23 11.04 1.02
N TRP A 81 3.94 11.85 2.04
CA TRP A 81 3.93 11.41 3.44
C TRP A 81 2.86 10.36 3.75
N THR A 82 1.83 10.28 2.92
CA THR A 82 0.76 9.29 3.04
C THR A 82 1.18 7.89 2.62
N MET A 83 2.24 7.72 1.81
CA MET A 83 2.66 6.43 1.29
C MET A 83 3.56 5.69 2.26
N LEU A 84 3.34 4.38 2.40
CA LEU A 84 4.25 3.51 3.14
C LEU A 84 5.65 3.56 2.47
N PRO A 85 6.76 3.68 3.22
CA PRO A 85 8.10 3.64 2.62
C PRO A 85 8.30 2.39 1.76
N SER A 86 8.97 2.53 0.61
CA SER A 86 9.25 1.40 -0.30
C SER A 86 10.05 0.28 0.39
N GLU A 87 10.93 0.68 1.30
CA GLU A 87 11.76 -0.17 2.14
C GLU A 87 12.02 0.57 3.45
N GLN A 88 12.13 -0.18 4.55
CA GLN A 88 12.40 0.38 5.86
C GLN A 88 13.01 -0.69 6.76
N THR A 89 13.95 -0.27 7.60
CA THR A 89 14.49 -1.07 8.72
C THR A 89 13.93 -0.52 10.02
N PHE A 90 13.59 -1.42 10.94
CA PHE A 90 12.96 -1.17 12.22
C PHE A 90 13.87 -1.75 13.31
N ASN A 91 14.20 -0.93 14.30
CA ASN A 91 14.74 -1.41 15.55
C ASN A 91 13.63 -2.07 16.38
N ILE A 92 14.00 -2.63 17.53
CA ILE A 92 13.07 -3.28 18.46
C ILE A 92 12.02 -2.25 18.90
N GLY A 93 10.74 -2.58 18.72
CA GLY A 93 9.61 -1.74 19.10
C GLY A 93 9.24 -0.63 18.11
N ASP A 94 10.06 -0.38 17.09
CA ASP A 94 9.74 0.62 16.05
C ASP A 94 8.45 0.24 15.29
N TRP A 95 7.75 1.26 14.82
CA TRP A 95 6.59 1.09 13.97
C TRP A 95 6.48 2.24 12.96
N SER A 96 5.78 1.97 11.87
CA SER A 96 5.43 2.97 10.86
C SER A 96 4.09 2.64 10.24
N GLN A 97 3.56 3.61 9.49
CA GLN A 97 2.30 3.45 8.78
C GLN A 97 2.33 4.19 7.46
N GLY A 98 1.43 3.80 6.57
CA GLY A 98 1.20 4.50 5.32
C GLY A 98 0.26 3.71 4.42
N PHE A 99 0.01 4.27 3.25
CA PHE A 99 -0.82 3.65 2.23
C PHE A 99 0.00 2.67 1.42
N THR A 100 -0.58 1.50 1.19
CA THR A 100 -0.13 0.53 0.19
C THR A 100 -1.18 0.46 -0.90
N THR A 101 -0.73 0.50 -2.15
CA THR A 101 -1.62 0.54 -3.32
C THR A 101 -1.31 -0.59 -4.28
N ILE A 102 -2.35 -1.24 -4.79
CA ILE A 102 -2.26 -2.29 -5.79
C ILE A 102 -3.28 -2.06 -6.91
N LYS A 103 -2.90 -2.35 -8.16
CA LYS A 103 -3.78 -2.20 -9.31
C LYS A 103 -4.66 -3.45 -9.44
N LEU A 104 -5.79 -3.41 -8.75
CA LEU A 104 -6.86 -4.40 -8.81
C LEU A 104 -8.21 -3.70 -8.94
N PRO A 105 -9.22 -4.33 -9.55
CA PRO A 105 -10.59 -3.83 -9.53
C PRO A 105 -11.10 -3.60 -8.10
N HIS A 106 -12.05 -2.67 -7.95
CA HIS A 106 -12.78 -2.52 -6.69
C HIS A 106 -13.52 -3.81 -6.34
N GLU A 107 -13.67 -4.07 -5.04
CA GLU A 107 -14.28 -5.30 -4.52
C GLU A 107 -13.54 -6.61 -4.87
N GLU A 108 -12.43 -6.57 -5.60
CA GLU A 108 -11.64 -7.77 -5.93
C GLU A 108 -11.10 -8.43 -4.64
N PRO A 109 -11.40 -9.73 -4.40
CA PRO A 109 -10.79 -10.47 -3.31
C PRO A 109 -9.38 -10.94 -3.67
N PHE A 110 -8.47 -10.91 -2.70
CA PHE A 110 -7.10 -11.39 -2.88
C PHE A 110 -6.47 -11.82 -1.56
N ASP A 111 -5.42 -12.61 -1.64
CA ASP A 111 -4.52 -12.87 -0.52
C ASP A 111 -3.26 -12.00 -0.65
N LEU A 112 -2.84 -11.33 0.42
CA LEU A 112 -1.56 -10.62 0.46
C LEU A 112 -0.46 -11.58 0.88
N ILE A 113 0.56 -11.74 0.04
CA ILE A 113 1.81 -12.38 0.39
C ILE A 113 2.83 -11.28 0.65
N TYR A 114 3.36 -11.26 1.86
CA TYR A 114 4.36 -10.28 2.29
C TYR A 114 5.64 -10.99 2.71
N SER A 115 6.74 -10.25 2.76
CA SER A 115 7.99 -10.74 3.32
C SER A 115 8.73 -9.70 4.12
N TRP A 116 9.48 -10.18 5.10
CA TRP A 116 10.33 -9.43 6.00
C TRP A 116 11.70 -10.09 5.99
N ASN A 117 12.73 -9.32 6.31
CA ASN A 117 14.02 -9.86 6.67
C ASN A 117 14.21 -9.64 8.17
N LEU A 118 14.34 -10.74 8.92
CA LEU A 118 14.54 -10.77 10.35
C LEU A 118 15.94 -11.30 10.61
N ASP A 119 16.84 -10.45 11.12
CA ASP A 119 18.24 -10.80 11.36
C ASP A 119 18.95 -11.50 10.18
N GLY A 120 18.72 -11.01 8.95
CA GLY A 120 19.29 -11.60 7.73
C GLY A 120 18.43 -12.68 7.09
N GLU A 121 17.49 -13.29 7.82
CA GLU A 121 16.63 -14.35 7.31
C GLU A 121 15.35 -13.80 6.68
N LYS A 122 15.05 -14.24 5.44
CA LYS A 122 13.82 -13.86 4.77
C LYS A 122 12.65 -14.72 5.27
N ILE A 123 11.69 -14.08 5.94
CA ILE A 123 10.45 -14.70 6.40
C ILE A 123 9.30 -14.23 5.51
N MET A 124 8.43 -15.16 5.12
CA MET A 124 7.21 -14.87 4.37
C MET A 124 5.98 -15.07 5.25
N GLY A 125 4.96 -14.26 4.99
CA GLY A 125 3.64 -14.46 5.58
C GLY A 125 2.54 -14.19 4.58
N LYS A 126 1.31 -14.59 4.95
CA LYS A 126 0.14 -14.49 4.10
C LYS A 126 -1.05 -13.97 4.90
N ILE A 127 -1.65 -12.87 4.47
CA ILE A 127 -2.96 -12.40 4.96
C ILE A 127 -4.00 -12.86 3.94
N LYS A 128 -4.93 -13.71 4.37
CA LYS A 128 -5.94 -14.28 3.49
C LYS A 128 -7.18 -13.40 3.39
N SER A 129 -7.87 -13.52 2.26
CA SER A 129 -9.23 -13.00 2.06
C SER A 129 -9.34 -11.49 2.30
N LEU A 130 -8.31 -10.74 1.90
CA LEU A 130 -8.44 -9.30 1.76
C LEU A 130 -9.36 -8.99 0.58
N ARG A 131 -9.90 -7.77 0.57
CA ARG A 131 -10.79 -7.30 -0.48
C ARG A 131 -10.52 -5.83 -0.75
N CYS A 132 -10.57 -5.41 -2.00
CA CYS A 132 -10.52 -4.00 -2.35
C CYS A 132 -11.79 -3.26 -1.92
N ALA A 133 -11.65 -2.00 -1.49
CA ALA A 133 -12.80 -1.21 -1.12
C ALA A 133 -13.77 -1.04 -2.31
N PRO A 134 -15.09 -0.94 -2.08
CA PRO A 134 -16.04 -0.59 -3.12
C PRO A 134 -15.81 0.84 -3.62
N ILE A 135 -16.36 1.16 -4.79
CA ILE A 135 -16.25 2.51 -5.40
C ILE A 135 -16.85 3.58 -4.48
N SER A 136 -17.98 3.27 -3.85
CA SER A 136 -18.67 4.13 -2.89
C SER A 136 -19.29 3.26 -1.78
N LEU A 137 -19.60 3.88 -0.64
CA LEU A 137 -20.45 3.23 0.36
C LEU A 137 -21.87 3.20 -0.20
N GLN A 138 -22.40 2.01 -0.47
CA GLN A 138 -23.83 1.89 -0.71
C GLN A 138 -24.55 2.28 0.58
N ASN A 139 -25.32 3.38 0.54
CA ASN A 139 -26.26 3.71 1.61
C ASN A 139 -27.24 2.54 1.72
N LYS A 140 -27.16 1.80 2.83
CA LYS A 140 -28.24 0.90 3.25
C LYS A 140 -29.36 1.71 3.86
#